data_AF-A0A931JWP6-F1
#
_entry.id   AF-A0A931JWP6-F1
#
_cell.length_a   1.000
_cell.length_b   1.000
_cell.length_c   1.000
_cell.angle_alpha   90.00
_cell.angle_beta   90.00
_cell.angle_gamma   90.00
#
_symmetry.space_group_name_H-M   'P 1'
#
loop_
_entity.id
_entity.type
_entity.pdbx_description
1 polymer ?
#
loop_
_entity_poly.entity_id
_entity_poly.type
_entity_poly.pdbx_seq_one_letter_code
_entity_poly.pdbx_strand_id
1 'polypeptide(L)'
;MAHTVDEVNVLIKAQTEQFQREIDKVNQKLNSISKAASQASGGISGGIKNMGMKMAATGAVIGVVSAVTQKAMAAIAASTGDAVKRFDTLKNFPRVMQNLGISTKDSQDSIDYLSKKLEGIPTTLDAATTAVQRLTATNGNLRASTAIYLALNNAILAGGADAQLQASAMEQLQQAYAKGKPELQDWKTLMQAMPAQLKQIANAMGYVDSSQLYNSLQNGKASMDDFMRAVVKLNKEGINGLGSFEQQAAGATGGVATSFINMQNAIVRGITACMDAIGQSNIAGFFNVVKDVILTASNYVAAFVKLVLTA
;
A
#
# COMPACT_ATOMS: atom_id res chain seq x y z
N MET A 1 -24.66 -29.33 -28.42
CA MET A 1 -24.14 -30.48 -27.66
C MET A 1 -23.49 -29.93 -26.41
N ALA A 2 -23.90 -30.44 -25.25
CA ALA A 2 -23.52 -29.92 -23.94
C ALA A 2 -22.03 -30.17 -23.67
N HIS A 3 -21.25 -29.11 -23.49
CA HIS A 3 -19.92 -29.22 -22.91
C HIS A 3 -20.09 -29.57 -21.42
N THR A 4 -19.70 -30.79 -21.06
CA THR A 4 -19.93 -31.33 -19.72
C THR A 4 -19.01 -30.64 -18.71
N VAL A 5 -19.60 -30.25 -17.58
CA VAL A 5 -18.98 -29.55 -16.44
C VAL A 5 -17.64 -30.17 -15.97
N ASP A 6 -17.41 -31.45 -16.25
CA ASP A 6 -16.16 -32.16 -15.97
C ASP A 6 -14.95 -31.68 -16.79
N GLU A 7 -15.10 -31.31 -18.07
CA GLU A 7 -13.96 -30.81 -18.88
C GLU A 7 -13.50 -29.44 -18.40
N VAL A 8 -14.45 -28.58 -18.03
CA VAL A 8 -14.16 -27.24 -17.49
C VAL A 8 -13.49 -27.36 -16.12
N ASN A 9 -13.95 -28.27 -15.25
CA ASN A 9 -13.30 -28.53 -13.96
C ASN A 9 -11.89 -29.13 -14.12
N VAL A 10 -11.67 -30.00 -15.09
CA VAL A 10 -10.33 -30.56 -15.39
C VAL A 10 -9.39 -29.49 -15.92
N LEU A 11 -9.86 -28.58 -16.80
CA LEU A 11 -9.06 -27.47 -17.31
C LEU A 11 -8.71 -26.45 -16.22
N ILE A 12 -9.68 -26.07 -15.38
CA ILE A 12 -9.45 -25.17 -14.25
C ILE A 12 -8.48 -25.80 -13.24
N LYS A 13 -8.61 -27.09 -12.96
CA LYS A 13 -7.73 -27.81 -12.04
C LYS A 13 -6.31 -27.97 -12.60
N ALA A 14 -6.17 -28.27 -13.90
CA ALA A 14 -4.88 -28.31 -14.58
C ALA A 14 -4.18 -26.95 -14.62
N GLN A 15 -4.93 -25.87 -14.88
CA GLN A 15 -4.43 -24.49 -14.82
C GLN A 15 -4.02 -24.09 -13.38
N THR A 16 -4.80 -24.50 -12.37
CA THR A 16 -4.50 -24.25 -10.95
C THR A 16 -3.27 -25.04 -10.48
N GLU A 17 -3.08 -26.28 -10.94
CA GLU A 17 -1.91 -27.09 -10.64
C GLU A 17 -0.66 -26.62 -11.41
N GLN A 18 -0.80 -26.07 -12.62
CA GLN A 18 0.28 -25.38 -13.31
C GLN A 18 0.68 -24.11 -12.57
N PHE A 19 -0.30 -23.32 -12.11
CA PHE A 19 -0.10 -22.12 -11.32
C PHE A 19 0.60 -22.42 -9.98
N GLN A 20 0.17 -23.46 -9.26
CA GLN A 20 0.80 -23.87 -8.01
C GLN A 20 2.25 -24.36 -8.24
N ARG A 21 2.49 -25.11 -9.32
CA ARG A 21 3.85 -25.55 -9.70
C ARG A 21 4.76 -24.39 -10.10
N GLU A 22 4.23 -23.33 -10.69
CA GLU A 22 4.98 -22.10 -10.93
C GLU A 22 5.24 -21.33 -9.63
N ILE A 23 4.27 -21.23 -8.71
CA ILE A 23 4.45 -20.67 -7.37
C ILE A 23 5.52 -21.44 -6.59
N ASP A 24 5.56 -22.77 -6.68
CA ASP A 24 6.56 -23.57 -5.98
C ASP A 24 7.96 -23.38 -6.60
N LYS A 25 8.05 -23.21 -7.91
CA LYS A 25 9.30 -22.80 -8.60
C LYS A 25 9.72 -21.38 -8.22
N VAL A 26 8.76 -20.47 -8.01
CA VAL A 26 9.00 -19.12 -7.47
C VAL A 26 9.54 -19.20 -6.05
N ASN A 27 8.93 -19.97 -5.17
CA ASN A 27 9.38 -20.15 -3.79
C ASN A 27 10.77 -20.79 -3.73
N GLN A 28 11.08 -21.73 -4.63
CA GLN A 28 12.43 -22.29 -4.77
C GLN A 28 13.44 -21.26 -5.29
N LYS A 29 13.06 -20.41 -6.25
CA LYS A 29 13.91 -19.32 -6.75
C LYS A 29 14.09 -18.20 -5.73
N LEU A 30 13.06 -17.83 -4.98
CA LEU A 30 13.14 -16.88 -3.86
C LEU A 30 14.01 -17.42 -2.73
N ASN A 31 13.92 -18.71 -2.41
CA ASN A 31 14.83 -19.36 -1.48
C ASN A 31 16.28 -19.38 -2.00
N SER A 32 16.48 -19.50 -3.32
CA SER A 32 17.82 -19.41 -3.91
C SER A 32 18.35 -17.97 -3.94
N ILE A 33 17.49 -16.96 -4.11
CA ILE A 33 17.84 -15.53 -4.03
C ILE A 33 18.10 -15.13 -2.59
N SER A 34 17.32 -15.61 -1.63
CA SER A 34 17.56 -15.45 -0.19
C SER A 34 18.91 -16.08 0.19
N LYS A 35 19.22 -17.29 -0.28
CA LYS A 35 20.54 -17.91 -0.10
C LYS A 35 21.66 -17.14 -0.82
N ALA A 36 21.43 -16.61 -2.01
CA ALA A 36 22.39 -15.79 -2.73
C ALA A 36 22.63 -14.44 -2.05
N ALA A 37 21.61 -13.84 -1.42
CA ALA A 37 21.71 -12.63 -0.61
C ALA A 37 22.45 -12.90 0.72
N SER A 38 22.19 -14.04 1.36
CA SER A 38 22.95 -14.51 2.53
C SER A 38 24.39 -14.91 2.21
N GLN A 39 24.71 -15.24 0.95
CA GLN A 39 26.07 -15.51 0.49
C GLN A 39 26.78 -14.25 -0.01
N ALA A 40 26.04 -13.29 -0.58
CA ALA A 40 26.54 -11.99 -1.00
C ALA A 40 26.98 -11.10 0.17
N SER A 41 26.42 -11.30 1.37
CA SER A 41 26.91 -10.68 2.62
C SER A 41 28.24 -11.28 3.11
N GLY A 42 28.71 -12.42 2.56
CA GLY A 42 29.90 -13.14 3.00
C GLY A 42 31.12 -13.08 2.07
N GLY A 43 31.05 -12.50 0.86
CA GLY A 43 32.18 -12.54 -0.07
C GLY A 43 31.99 -11.72 -1.34
N ILE A 44 32.28 -10.42 -1.28
CA ILE A 44 31.99 -9.43 -2.35
C ILE A 44 32.98 -9.49 -3.54
N SER A 45 34.04 -10.31 -3.53
CA SER A 45 35.09 -10.23 -4.57
C SER A 45 35.04 -11.29 -5.69
N GLY A 46 34.33 -12.42 -5.55
CA GLY A 46 34.44 -13.55 -6.49
C GLY A 46 33.32 -13.74 -7.52
N GLY A 47 32.08 -13.32 -7.20
CA GLY A 47 30.88 -13.69 -7.97
C GLY A 47 30.63 -12.90 -9.26
N ILE A 48 31.22 -11.71 -9.40
CA ILE A 48 30.93 -10.80 -10.52
C ILE A 48 31.50 -11.32 -11.85
N LYS A 49 32.56 -12.14 -11.81
CA LYS A 49 33.26 -12.63 -13.02
C LYS A 49 32.52 -13.76 -13.75
N ASN A 50 31.69 -14.54 -13.05
CA ASN A 50 30.97 -15.69 -13.63
C ASN A 50 29.55 -15.37 -14.12
N MET A 51 29.00 -14.20 -13.78
CA MET A 51 27.64 -13.81 -14.19
C MET A 51 27.59 -13.31 -15.64
N GLY A 52 28.67 -12.68 -16.13
CA GLY A 52 28.75 -12.17 -17.51
C GLY A 52 28.77 -13.28 -18.57
N MET A 53 29.13 -14.51 -18.20
CA MET A 53 29.35 -15.61 -19.15
C MET A 53 28.11 -16.50 -19.37
N LYS A 54 27.08 -16.43 -18.51
CA LYS A 54 25.83 -17.21 -18.66
C LYS A 54 24.73 -16.51 -19.46
N MET A 55 24.84 -15.20 -19.69
CA MET A 55 23.88 -14.44 -20.50
C MET A 55 24.03 -14.69 -22.01
N ALA A 56 25.16 -15.25 -22.46
CA ALA A 56 25.39 -15.58 -23.87
C ALA A 56 24.70 -16.89 -24.31
N ALA A 57 24.29 -17.76 -23.39
CA ALA A 57 23.78 -19.10 -23.71
C ALA A 57 22.24 -19.18 -23.85
N THR A 58 21.51 -18.08 -23.70
CA THR A 58 20.03 -18.05 -23.73
C THR A 58 19.51 -17.18 -24.88
N GLY A 59 20.05 -17.39 -26.09
CA GLY A 59 19.59 -16.71 -27.29
C GLY A 59 18.58 -17.57 -28.06
N ALA A 60 17.27 -17.27 -27.97
CA ALA A 60 16.23 -17.55 -28.99
C ALA A 60 14.79 -17.16 -28.56
N VAL A 61 14.56 -16.00 -27.92
CA VAL A 61 13.19 -15.44 -27.77
C VAL A 61 13.22 -13.91 -27.89
N ILE A 62 13.50 -13.40 -29.08
CA ILE A 62 13.71 -11.96 -29.32
C ILE A 62 12.54 -11.43 -30.16
N GLY A 63 11.66 -10.63 -29.54
CA GLY A 63 10.58 -9.93 -30.23
C GLY A 63 9.54 -9.37 -29.27
N VAL A 64 8.89 -10.25 -28.49
CA VAL A 64 7.89 -9.85 -27.48
C VAL A 64 8.53 -9.64 -26.10
N VAL A 65 9.59 -10.39 -25.80
CA VAL A 65 10.32 -10.28 -24.53
C VAL A 65 11.09 -8.96 -24.45
N SER A 66 11.64 -8.43 -25.56
CA SER A 66 12.40 -7.17 -25.55
C SER A 66 11.56 -5.94 -25.20
N ALA A 67 10.34 -5.81 -25.73
CA ALA A 67 9.45 -4.69 -25.42
C ALA A 67 8.89 -4.75 -24.00
N VAL A 68 8.56 -5.96 -23.51
CA VAL A 68 8.14 -6.17 -22.12
C VAL A 68 9.32 -5.91 -21.17
N THR A 69 10.52 -6.40 -21.49
CA THR A 69 11.73 -6.14 -20.71
C THR A 69 12.08 -4.65 -20.68
N GLN A 70 11.93 -3.91 -21.79
CA GLN A 70 12.17 -2.46 -21.81
C GLN A 70 11.13 -1.69 -20.97
N LYS A 71 9.84 -2.02 -21.07
CA LYS A 71 8.79 -1.43 -20.22
C LYS A 71 8.95 -1.79 -18.76
N ALA A 72 9.35 -3.02 -18.47
CA ALA A 72 9.73 -3.46 -17.14
C ALA A 72 10.86 -2.60 -16.60
N MET A 73 11.98 -2.48 -17.34
CA MET A 73 13.14 -1.65 -16.98
C MET A 73 12.79 -0.17 -16.77
N ALA A 74 11.86 0.39 -17.57
CA ALA A 74 11.35 1.74 -17.36
C ALA A 74 10.51 1.87 -16.07
N ALA A 75 9.69 0.87 -15.77
CA ALA A 75 8.97 0.78 -14.50
C ALA A 75 9.94 0.60 -13.31
N ILE A 76 11.07 -0.10 -13.48
CA ILE A 76 12.15 -0.17 -12.48
C ILE A 76 12.68 1.23 -12.20
N ALA A 77 13.08 1.95 -13.25
CA ALA A 77 13.66 3.27 -13.09
C ALA A 77 12.69 4.23 -12.38
N ALA A 78 11.40 4.21 -12.75
CA ALA A 78 10.37 5.01 -12.10
C ALA A 78 10.14 4.59 -10.63
N SER A 79 9.99 3.29 -10.36
CA SER A 79 9.72 2.77 -9.00
C SER A 79 10.94 2.82 -8.08
N THR A 80 12.16 2.87 -8.62
CA THR A 80 13.39 3.02 -7.81
C THR A 80 13.40 4.35 -7.08
N GLY A 81 12.97 5.44 -7.72
CA GLY A 81 12.85 6.75 -7.07
C GLY A 81 11.87 6.72 -5.89
N ASP A 82 10.71 6.09 -6.07
CA ASP A 82 9.70 5.96 -5.01
C ASP A 82 10.11 4.95 -3.92
N ALA A 83 10.90 3.93 -4.26
CA ALA A 83 11.49 3.01 -3.30
C ALA A 83 12.55 3.68 -2.43
N VAL A 84 13.37 4.56 -3.02
CA VAL A 84 14.30 5.40 -2.24
C VAL A 84 13.52 6.30 -1.29
N LYS A 85 12.47 7.00 -1.76
CA LYS A 85 11.60 7.82 -0.87
C LYS A 85 11.01 6.98 0.27
N ARG A 86 10.48 5.80 -0.04
CA ARG A 86 9.91 4.90 0.98
C ARG A 86 10.98 4.43 1.97
N PHE A 87 12.16 4.06 1.50
CA PHE A 87 13.28 3.68 2.35
C PHE A 87 13.67 4.83 3.29
N ASP A 88 13.78 6.04 2.75
CA ASP A 88 14.05 7.25 3.54
C ASP A 88 12.95 7.50 4.55
N THR A 89 11.67 7.35 4.18
CA THR A 89 10.54 7.42 5.11
C THR A 89 10.70 6.40 6.25
N LEU A 90 11.02 5.14 5.95
CA LEU A 90 11.21 4.09 6.95
C LEU A 90 12.34 4.43 7.94
N LYS A 91 13.45 5.01 7.45
CA LYS A 91 14.60 5.35 8.30
C LYS A 91 14.45 6.69 9.02
N ASN A 92 13.74 7.65 8.44
CA ASN A 92 13.58 9.00 8.98
C ASN A 92 12.39 9.12 9.93
N PHE A 93 11.32 8.32 9.75
CA PHE A 93 10.13 8.42 10.59
C PHE A 93 10.44 8.28 12.09
N PRO A 94 11.23 7.31 12.56
CA PRO A 94 11.60 7.23 13.98
C PRO A 94 12.36 8.47 14.48
N ARG A 95 13.21 9.08 13.65
CA ARG A 95 13.95 10.30 14.03
C ARG A 95 13.01 11.50 14.19
N VAL A 96 12.06 11.66 13.27
CA VAL A 96 11.06 12.74 13.36
C VAL A 96 10.18 12.56 14.59
N MET A 97 9.79 11.32 14.91
CA MET A 97 9.00 10.99 16.08
C MET A 97 9.75 11.18 17.40
N GLN A 98 11.05 10.89 17.45
CA GLN A 98 11.89 11.21 18.61
C GLN A 98 11.88 12.70 18.95
N ASN A 99 11.87 13.58 17.93
CA ASN A 99 11.77 15.02 18.15
C ASN A 99 10.44 15.44 18.80
N LEU A 100 9.41 14.60 18.72
CA LEU A 100 8.13 14.77 19.41
C LEU A 100 8.07 14.05 20.77
N GLY A 101 9.20 13.52 21.25
CA GLY A 101 9.27 12.77 22.51
C GLY A 101 8.79 11.32 22.42
N ILE A 102 8.57 10.78 21.22
CA ILE A 102 8.12 9.40 21.01
C ILE A 102 9.31 8.47 20.87
N SER A 103 9.23 7.28 21.48
CA SER A 103 10.32 6.30 21.42
C SER A 103 10.54 5.77 20.00
N THR A 104 11.79 5.42 19.67
CA THR A 104 12.13 4.76 18.40
C THR A 104 11.33 3.48 18.21
N LYS A 105 11.12 2.73 19.29
CA LYS A 105 10.40 1.46 19.26
C LYS A 105 8.93 1.67 18.89
N ASP A 106 8.24 2.60 19.57
CA ASP A 106 6.84 2.90 19.24
C ASP A 106 6.72 3.44 17.81
N SER A 107 7.71 4.21 17.37
CA SER A 107 7.78 4.72 16.00
C SER A 107 7.93 3.60 14.97
N GLN A 108 8.78 2.61 15.25
CA GLN A 108 8.98 1.44 14.39
C GLN A 108 7.72 0.57 14.34
N ASP A 109 7.15 0.26 15.51
CA ASP A 109 5.91 -0.52 15.61
C ASP A 109 4.76 0.17 14.83
N SER A 110 4.71 1.51 14.88
CA SER A 110 3.73 2.32 14.19
C SER A 110 3.91 2.34 12.67
N ILE A 111 5.14 2.52 12.17
CA ILE A 111 5.38 2.55 10.72
C ILE A 111 5.25 1.16 10.09
N ASP A 112 5.60 0.10 10.80
CA ASP A 112 5.38 -1.28 10.36
C ASP A 112 3.88 -1.59 10.28
N TYR A 113 3.12 -1.15 11.29
CA TYR A 113 1.67 -1.27 11.29
C TYR A 113 1.01 -0.49 10.15
N LEU A 114 1.45 0.75 9.89
CA LEU A 114 1.02 1.52 8.71
C LEU A 114 1.35 0.77 7.42
N SER A 115 2.60 0.35 7.23
CA SER A 115 3.04 -0.38 6.04
C SER A 115 2.14 -1.58 5.74
N LYS A 116 1.77 -2.34 6.76
CA LYS A 116 0.89 -3.51 6.66
C LYS A 116 -0.58 -3.15 6.38
N LYS A 117 -1.08 -2.06 6.95
CA LYS A 117 -2.49 -1.66 6.78
C LYS A 117 -2.78 -0.92 5.48
N LEU A 118 -1.75 -0.40 4.83
CA LEU A 118 -1.85 0.19 3.49
C LEU A 118 -1.77 -0.86 2.36
N GLU A 119 -1.59 -2.13 2.69
CA GLU A 119 -1.55 -3.19 1.68
C GLU A 119 -2.93 -3.37 1.05
N GLY A 120 -3.00 -3.26 -0.28
CA GLY A 120 -4.26 -3.45 -1.02
C GLY A 120 -5.11 -2.19 -1.18
N ILE A 121 -4.64 -1.03 -0.69
CA ILE A 121 -5.30 0.27 -0.89
C ILE A 121 -4.33 1.29 -1.51
N PRO A 122 -4.83 2.27 -2.30
CA PRO A 122 -4.00 3.14 -3.15
C PRO A 122 -3.36 4.29 -2.38
N THR A 123 -2.71 3.99 -1.26
CA THR A 123 -2.10 4.98 -0.37
C THR A 123 -0.63 4.66 -0.17
N THR A 124 0.25 5.64 -0.41
CA THR A 124 1.68 5.48 -0.20
C THR A 124 2.05 5.61 1.28
N LEU A 125 3.18 5.01 1.68
CA LEU A 125 3.65 5.09 3.06
C LEU A 125 4.14 6.50 3.43
N ASP A 126 4.69 7.26 2.48
CA ASP A 126 5.14 8.64 2.71
C ASP A 126 3.96 9.57 3.07
N ALA A 127 2.85 9.47 2.33
CA ALA A 127 1.65 10.26 2.58
C ALA A 127 1.06 9.93 3.95
N ALA A 128 1.02 8.63 4.27
CA ALA A 128 0.53 8.14 5.55
C ALA A 128 1.37 8.61 6.74
N THR A 129 2.68 8.45 6.64
CA THR A 129 3.60 8.87 7.71
C THR A 129 3.59 10.38 7.92
N THR A 130 3.48 11.17 6.85
CA THR A 130 3.34 12.64 6.92
C THR A 130 2.06 13.04 7.64
N ALA A 131 0.93 12.41 7.32
CA ALA A 131 -0.35 12.67 7.99
C ALA A 131 -0.31 12.26 9.47
N VAL A 132 0.24 11.09 9.77
CA VAL A 132 0.40 10.60 11.16
C VAL A 132 1.33 11.50 11.97
N GLN A 133 2.40 12.01 11.37
CA GLN A 133 3.28 13.00 11.98
C GLN A 133 2.52 14.25 12.41
N ARG A 134 1.71 14.82 11.51
CA ARG A 134 0.89 16.01 11.81
C ARG A 134 -0.13 15.74 12.91
N LEU A 135 -0.84 14.62 12.86
CA LEU A 135 -1.77 14.21 13.91
C LEU A 135 -1.09 14.02 15.26
N THR A 136 0.11 13.42 15.26
CA THR A 136 0.90 13.19 16.48
C THR A 136 1.38 14.51 17.06
N ALA A 137 1.77 15.48 16.23
CA ALA A 137 2.09 16.82 16.68
C ALA A 137 0.88 17.56 17.28
N THR A 138 -0.35 17.22 16.86
CA THR A 138 -1.59 17.79 17.41
C THR A 138 -2.00 17.15 18.74
N ASN A 139 -1.94 15.82 18.85
CA ASN A 139 -2.50 15.09 20.01
C ASN A 139 -1.46 14.45 20.94
N GLY A 140 -0.18 14.50 20.60
CA GLY A 140 0.92 13.91 21.38
C GLY A 140 0.95 12.38 21.43
N ASN A 141 0.07 11.68 20.69
CA ASN A 141 -0.09 10.23 20.77
C ASN A 141 0.05 9.58 19.38
N LEU A 142 1.21 8.97 19.15
CA LEU A 142 1.52 8.32 17.88
C LEU A 142 0.57 7.14 17.56
N ARG A 143 0.27 6.30 18.55
CA ARG A 143 -0.57 5.11 18.34
C ARG A 143 -2.00 5.51 18.00
N ALA A 144 -2.54 6.51 18.69
CA ALA A 144 -3.85 7.07 18.38
C ALA A 144 -3.84 7.72 17.00
N SER A 145 -2.83 8.54 16.68
CA SER A 145 -2.69 9.19 15.38
C SER A 145 -2.63 8.21 14.22
N THR A 146 -1.94 7.10 14.38
CA THR A 146 -1.90 6.02 13.38
C THR A 146 -3.25 5.36 13.18
N ALA A 147 -3.97 5.07 14.27
CA ALA A 147 -5.31 4.50 14.17
C ALA A 147 -6.30 5.49 13.51
N ILE A 148 -6.23 6.77 13.90
CA ILE A 148 -7.05 7.85 13.34
C ILE A 148 -6.78 7.99 11.84
N TYR A 149 -5.52 8.09 11.44
CA TYR A 149 -5.16 8.22 10.04
C TYR A 149 -5.71 7.07 9.20
N LEU A 150 -5.46 5.83 9.62
CA LEU A 150 -5.94 4.65 8.89
C LEU A 150 -7.47 4.64 8.79
N ALA A 151 -8.15 5.00 9.87
CA ALA A 151 -9.61 5.04 9.90
C ALA A 151 -10.18 6.12 8.97
N LEU A 152 -9.58 7.32 8.95
CA LEU A 152 -9.96 8.40 8.05
C LEU A 152 -9.64 8.05 6.60
N ASN A 153 -8.46 7.50 6.33
CA ASN A 153 -8.04 7.08 4.99
C ASN A 153 -9.02 6.05 4.43
N ASN A 154 -9.37 5.03 5.23
CA ASN A 154 -10.34 4.02 4.83
C ASN A 154 -11.75 4.61 4.64
N ALA A 155 -12.21 5.50 5.51
CA ALA A 155 -13.50 6.16 5.36
C ALA A 155 -13.60 6.97 4.06
N ILE A 156 -12.53 7.72 3.73
CA ILE A 156 -12.42 8.52 2.51
C ILE A 156 -12.36 7.63 1.26
N LEU A 157 -11.54 6.57 1.28
CA LEU A 157 -11.46 5.61 0.19
C LEU A 157 -12.79 4.89 -0.05
N ALA A 158 -13.49 4.51 1.03
CA ALA A 158 -14.82 3.90 0.97
C ALA A 158 -15.89 4.85 0.38
N GLY A 159 -15.67 6.16 0.45
CA GLY A 159 -16.51 7.16 -0.19
C GLY A 159 -16.39 7.16 -1.72
N GLY A 160 -15.31 6.61 -2.28
CA GLY A 160 -15.13 6.41 -3.72
C GLY A 160 -14.89 7.69 -4.53
N ALA A 161 -14.61 8.82 -3.86
CA ALA A 161 -14.23 10.06 -4.52
C ALA A 161 -12.89 9.94 -5.27
N ASP A 162 -12.61 10.85 -6.19
CA ASP A 162 -11.33 10.89 -6.88
C ASP A 162 -10.17 11.27 -5.94
N ALA A 163 -8.94 10.96 -6.34
CA ALA A 163 -7.75 11.16 -5.50
C ALA A 163 -7.54 12.62 -5.06
N GLN A 164 -7.92 13.61 -5.89
CA GLN A 164 -7.79 15.03 -5.56
C GLN A 164 -8.73 15.39 -4.39
N LEU A 165 -9.98 14.95 -4.49
CA LEU A 165 -10.99 15.16 -3.46
C LEU A 165 -10.68 14.38 -2.18
N GLN A 166 -10.14 13.16 -2.30
CA GLN A 166 -9.67 12.37 -1.15
C GLN A 166 -8.54 13.06 -0.39
N ALA A 167 -7.52 13.56 -1.11
CA ALA A 167 -6.41 14.30 -0.50
C ALA A 167 -6.89 15.59 0.16
N SER A 168 -7.79 16.33 -0.51
CA SER A 168 -8.39 17.54 0.04
C SER A 168 -9.15 17.25 1.32
N ALA A 169 -9.99 16.21 1.35
CA ALA A 169 -10.75 15.84 2.53
C ALA A 169 -9.86 15.46 3.72
N MET A 170 -8.80 14.68 3.48
CA MET A 170 -7.84 14.32 4.51
C MET A 170 -7.12 15.55 5.07
N GLU A 171 -6.73 16.49 4.22
CA GLU A 171 -6.12 17.74 4.66
C GLU A 171 -7.09 18.58 5.51
N GLN A 172 -8.32 18.76 5.04
CA GLN A 172 -9.32 19.53 5.77
C GLN A 172 -9.67 18.91 7.12
N LEU A 173 -9.73 17.57 7.21
CA LEU A 173 -9.91 16.86 8.48
C LEU A 173 -8.76 17.11 9.47
N GLN A 174 -7.52 17.09 9.00
CA GLN A 174 -6.36 17.37 9.85
C GLN A 174 -6.38 18.82 10.34
N GLN A 175 -6.76 19.77 9.49
CA GLN A 175 -6.90 21.18 9.88
C GLN A 175 -8.05 21.38 10.88
N ALA A 176 -9.21 20.79 10.63
CA ALA A 176 -10.35 20.79 11.53
C ALA A 176 -10.01 20.19 12.90
N TYR A 177 -9.24 19.09 12.91
CA TYR A 177 -8.75 18.46 14.13
C TYR A 177 -7.83 19.39 14.92
N ALA A 178 -6.85 20.01 14.25
CA ALA A 178 -5.93 20.95 14.88
C ALA A 178 -6.63 22.22 15.42
N LYS A 179 -7.68 22.69 14.73
CA LYS A 179 -8.51 23.81 15.18
C LYS A 179 -9.52 23.42 16.28
N GLY A 180 -9.73 22.12 16.50
CA GLY A 180 -10.75 21.58 17.41
C GLY A 180 -12.19 21.64 16.89
N LYS A 181 -12.42 22.22 15.70
CA LYS A 181 -13.74 22.32 15.05
C LYS A 181 -13.61 22.38 13.52
N PRO A 182 -14.55 21.79 12.76
CA PRO A 182 -14.54 21.85 11.31
C PRO A 182 -15.17 23.14 10.78
N GLU A 183 -14.55 23.84 9.85
CA GLU A 183 -15.22 24.96 9.17
C GLU A 183 -16.23 24.46 8.13
N LEU A 184 -17.16 25.33 7.70
CA LEU A 184 -18.21 24.93 6.76
C LEU A 184 -17.64 24.42 5.43
N GLN A 185 -16.55 25.03 4.97
CA GLN A 185 -15.89 24.61 3.73
C GLN A 185 -15.25 23.23 3.89
N ASP A 186 -14.52 23.01 5.00
CA ASP A 186 -13.94 21.72 5.38
C ASP A 186 -15.01 20.64 5.37
N TRP A 187 -16.14 20.90 6.04
CA TRP A 187 -17.24 19.96 6.18
C TRP A 187 -17.90 19.60 4.85
N LYS A 188 -18.07 20.58 3.95
CA LYS A 188 -18.58 20.33 2.60
C LYS A 188 -17.67 19.41 1.81
N THR A 189 -16.35 19.58 1.91
CA THR A 189 -15.38 18.68 1.29
C THR A 189 -15.53 17.25 1.84
N LEU A 190 -15.78 17.07 3.14
CA LEU A 190 -16.03 15.74 3.70
C LEU A 190 -17.33 15.11 3.22
N MET A 191 -18.40 15.91 3.13
CA MET A 191 -19.68 15.46 2.57
C MET A 191 -19.56 15.03 1.10
N GLN A 192 -18.69 15.68 0.33
CA GLN A 192 -18.42 15.30 -1.06
C GLN A 192 -17.55 14.04 -1.14
N ALA A 193 -16.52 13.94 -0.30
CA ALA A 193 -15.56 12.85 -0.36
C ALA A 193 -16.11 11.53 0.21
N MET A 194 -16.90 11.61 1.29
CA MET A 194 -17.33 10.43 2.06
C MET A 194 -18.73 10.58 2.69
N PRO A 195 -19.79 10.86 1.89
CA PRO A 195 -21.12 11.17 2.41
C PRO A 195 -21.71 10.05 3.27
N ALA A 196 -21.58 8.80 2.83
CA ALA A 196 -22.11 7.64 3.53
C ALA A 196 -21.38 7.38 4.85
N GLN A 197 -20.05 7.49 4.85
CA GLN A 197 -19.21 7.28 6.04
C GLN A 197 -19.42 8.42 7.04
N LEU A 198 -19.60 9.66 6.58
CA LEU A 198 -19.92 10.79 7.44
C LEU A 198 -21.28 10.63 8.13
N LYS A 199 -22.28 10.09 7.44
CA LYS A 199 -23.56 9.70 8.04
C LYS A 199 -23.40 8.57 9.07
N GLN A 200 -22.57 7.56 8.78
CA GLN A 200 -22.26 6.48 9.72
C GLN A 200 -21.60 7.03 11.00
N ILE A 201 -20.68 7.99 10.88
CA ILE A 201 -20.04 8.66 12.02
C ILE A 201 -21.08 9.45 12.83
N ALA A 202 -21.95 10.22 12.17
CA ALA A 202 -23.03 10.93 12.84
C ALA A 202 -23.93 10.00 13.66
N ASN A 203 -24.39 8.91 13.04
CA ASN A 203 -25.21 7.90 13.72
C ASN A 203 -24.49 7.25 14.91
N ALA A 204 -23.19 6.92 14.76
CA ALA A 204 -22.38 6.33 15.81
C ALA A 204 -22.21 7.26 17.02
N MET A 205 -22.24 8.57 16.78
CA MET A 205 -22.18 9.61 17.81
C MET A 205 -23.57 10.04 18.33
N GLY A 206 -24.65 9.38 17.89
CA GLY A 206 -26.00 9.65 18.35
C GLY A 206 -26.70 10.83 17.65
N TYR A 207 -26.18 11.30 16.52
CA TYR A 207 -26.81 12.35 15.71
C TYR A 207 -27.60 11.75 14.55
N VAL A 208 -28.70 12.41 14.18
CA VAL A 208 -29.60 11.95 13.11
C VAL A 208 -28.95 12.04 11.72
N ASP A 209 -28.10 13.04 11.52
CA ASP A 209 -27.41 13.29 10.26
C ASP A 209 -26.08 14.05 10.46
N SER A 210 -25.32 14.18 9.36
CA SER A 210 -24.05 14.91 9.35
C SER A 210 -24.19 16.40 9.64
N SER A 211 -25.36 17.01 9.39
CA SER A 211 -25.59 18.43 9.66
C SER A 211 -25.74 18.69 11.16
N GLN A 212 -26.44 17.81 11.88
CA GLN A 212 -26.52 17.84 13.33
C GLN A 212 -25.15 17.60 13.98
N LEU A 213 -24.38 16.62 13.47
CA LEU A 213 -23.02 16.40 13.94
C LEU A 213 -22.14 17.64 13.72
N TYR A 214 -22.18 18.26 12.54
CA TYR A 214 -21.46 19.51 12.25
C TYR A 214 -21.80 20.62 13.25
N ASN A 215 -23.10 20.85 13.47
CA ASN A 215 -23.55 21.88 14.42
C ASN A 215 -23.08 21.58 15.84
N SER A 216 -23.04 20.31 16.24
CA SER A 216 -22.56 19.87 17.55
C SER A 216 -21.06 20.06 17.73
N LEU A 217 -20.27 19.81 16.68
CA LEU A 217 -18.84 20.10 16.67
C LEU A 217 -18.57 21.61 16.68
N GLN A 218 -19.38 22.40 15.98
CA GLN A 218 -19.27 23.86 15.91
C GLN A 218 -19.56 24.55 17.26
N ASN A 219 -20.58 24.08 17.99
CA ASN A 219 -20.99 24.67 19.26
C ASN A 219 -20.30 24.01 20.48
N GLY A 220 -19.39 23.06 20.26
CA GLY A 220 -18.62 22.39 21.30
C GLY A 220 -19.39 21.35 22.12
N LYS A 221 -20.62 20.98 21.72
CA LYS A 221 -21.36 19.87 22.36
C LYS A 221 -20.75 18.50 22.07
N ALA A 222 -20.11 18.35 20.90
CA ALA A 222 -19.23 17.23 20.58
C ALA A 222 -17.81 17.76 20.34
N SER A 223 -16.81 16.95 20.69
CA SER A 223 -15.41 17.28 20.40
C SER A 223 -14.93 16.60 19.13
N MET A 224 -13.93 17.20 18.47
CA MET A 224 -13.23 16.52 17.38
C MET A 224 -12.51 15.24 17.85
N ASP A 225 -12.16 15.12 19.14
CA ASP A 225 -11.66 13.85 19.70
C ASP A 225 -12.73 12.76 19.73
N ASP A 226 -13.98 13.10 20.09
CA ASP A 226 -15.10 12.15 20.03
C ASP A 226 -15.36 11.72 18.59
N PHE A 227 -15.29 12.67 17.65
CA PHE A 227 -15.35 12.40 16.23
C PHE A 227 -14.28 11.38 15.82
N MET A 228 -13.01 11.65 16.13
CA MET A 228 -11.90 10.75 15.77
C MET A 228 -12.03 9.37 16.42
N ARG A 229 -12.49 9.30 17.68
CA ARG A 229 -12.80 8.03 18.35
C ARG A 229 -13.90 7.25 17.63
N ALA A 230 -14.97 7.93 17.20
CA ALA A 230 -16.05 7.30 16.45
C ALA A 230 -15.56 6.77 15.09
N VAL A 231 -14.73 7.53 14.36
CA VAL A 231 -14.12 7.07 13.10
C VAL A 231 -13.29 5.80 13.34
N VAL A 232 -12.43 5.79 14.36
CA VAL A 232 -11.59 4.62 14.69
C VAL A 232 -12.44 3.39 15.06
N LYS A 233 -13.53 3.60 15.81
CA LYS A 233 -14.48 2.53 16.15
C LYS A 233 -15.11 1.95 14.89
N LEU A 234 -15.67 2.80 14.03
CA LEU A 234 -16.34 2.37 12.78
C LEU A 234 -15.37 1.71 11.79
N ASN A 235 -14.11 2.11 11.80
CA ASN A 235 -13.10 1.44 10.98
C ASN A 235 -12.84 -0.01 11.39
N LYS A 236 -13.08 -0.36 12.65
CA LYS A 236 -12.91 -1.74 13.15
C LYS A 236 -14.21 -2.52 13.17
N GLU A 237 -15.29 -1.90 13.65
CA GLU A 237 -16.53 -2.57 14.02
C GLU A 237 -17.66 -2.37 13.01
N GLY A 238 -17.59 -1.31 12.19
CA GLY A 238 -18.73 -0.88 11.38
C GLY A 238 -19.90 -0.38 12.25
N ILE A 239 -21.09 -0.29 11.66
CA ILE A 239 -22.32 0.11 12.36
C ILE A 239 -23.55 -0.46 11.67
N ASN A 240 -24.58 -0.83 12.44
CA ASN A 240 -25.91 -1.22 11.93
C ASN A 240 -25.87 -2.30 10.84
N GLY A 241 -24.99 -3.30 10.99
CA GLY A 241 -24.83 -4.38 10.02
C GLY A 241 -24.06 -4.00 8.74
N LEU A 242 -23.63 -2.75 8.61
CA LEU A 242 -22.66 -2.33 7.59
C LEU A 242 -21.27 -2.78 8.00
N GLY A 243 -20.49 -3.24 7.02
CA GLY A 243 -19.09 -3.61 7.24
C GLY A 243 -18.25 -2.45 7.79
N SER A 244 -17.08 -2.75 8.33
CA SER A 244 -16.17 -1.73 8.85
C SER A 244 -15.64 -0.82 7.74
N PHE A 245 -15.15 0.39 8.05
CA PHE A 245 -14.54 1.23 7.00
C PHE A 245 -13.36 0.56 6.30
N GLU A 246 -12.59 -0.29 7.01
CA GLU A 246 -11.53 -1.10 6.40
C GLU A 246 -12.10 -2.03 5.31
N GLN A 247 -13.21 -2.72 5.59
CA GLN A 247 -13.88 -3.59 4.61
C GLN A 247 -14.50 -2.80 3.45
N GLN A 248 -15.14 -1.67 3.76
CA GLN A 248 -15.74 -0.80 2.74
C GLN A 248 -14.66 -0.23 1.81
N ALA A 249 -13.51 0.20 2.35
CA ALA A 249 -12.38 0.70 1.59
C ALA A 249 -11.82 -0.38 0.66
N ALA A 250 -11.55 -1.58 1.19
CA ALA A 250 -11.06 -2.71 0.40
C ALA A 250 -12.00 -3.05 -0.77
N GLY A 251 -13.32 -3.00 -0.55
CA GLY A 251 -14.33 -3.18 -1.59
C GLY A 251 -14.34 -2.05 -2.64
N ALA A 252 -14.23 -0.79 -2.20
CA ALA A 252 -14.21 0.38 -3.08
C ALA A 252 -12.91 0.48 -3.91
N THR A 253 -11.80 -0.07 -3.41
CA THR A 253 -10.49 -0.03 -4.07
C THR A 253 -10.23 -1.18 -5.05
N GLY A 254 -11.26 -1.98 -5.40
CA GLY A 254 -11.13 -3.12 -6.32
C GLY A 254 -11.04 -2.78 -7.82
N GLY A 255 -11.11 -1.50 -8.21
CA GLY A 255 -11.06 -1.08 -9.62
C GLY A 255 -9.70 -1.29 -10.29
N VAL A 256 -9.66 -1.32 -11.63
CA VAL A 256 -8.42 -1.57 -12.42
C VAL A 256 -7.35 -0.50 -12.18
N ALA A 257 -7.71 0.79 -12.19
CA ALA A 257 -6.79 1.89 -11.94
C ALA A 257 -6.18 1.80 -10.52
N THR A 258 -7.00 1.51 -9.53
CA THR A 258 -6.59 1.31 -8.14
C THR A 258 -5.70 0.09 -7.98
N SER A 259 -6.03 -1.01 -8.65
CA SER A 259 -5.21 -2.23 -8.69
C SER A 259 -3.83 -1.96 -9.28
N PHE A 260 -3.73 -1.09 -10.28
CA PHE A 260 -2.45 -0.66 -10.85
C PHE A 260 -1.61 0.15 -9.83
N ILE A 261 -2.23 1.10 -9.11
CA ILE A 261 -1.55 1.84 -8.03
C ILE A 261 -1.12 0.89 -6.91
N ASN A 262 -1.96 -0.06 -6.51
CA ASN A 262 -1.64 -1.07 -5.51
C ASN A 262 -0.45 -1.94 -5.95
N MET A 263 -0.40 -2.32 -7.23
CA MET A 263 0.72 -3.05 -7.81
C MET A 263 2.00 -2.20 -7.77
N GLN A 264 1.94 -0.92 -8.15
CA GLN A 264 3.09 -0.01 -8.04
C GLN A 264 3.59 0.08 -6.59
N ASN A 265 2.68 0.25 -5.63
CA ASN A 265 3.01 0.27 -4.20
C ASN A 265 3.64 -1.06 -3.74
N ALA A 266 3.22 -2.20 -4.28
CA ALA A 266 3.82 -3.51 -4.00
C ALA A 266 5.24 -3.64 -4.57
N ILE A 267 5.48 -3.17 -5.81
CA ILE A 267 6.82 -3.16 -6.43
C ILE A 267 7.76 -2.28 -5.62
N VAL A 268 7.33 -1.05 -5.29
CA VAL A 268 8.09 -0.11 -4.47
C VAL A 268 8.47 -0.73 -3.11
N ARG A 269 7.52 -1.44 -2.46
CA ARG A 269 7.79 -2.19 -1.22
C ARG A 269 8.85 -3.27 -1.41
N GLY A 270 8.75 -4.07 -2.48
CA GLY A 270 9.73 -5.12 -2.79
C GLY A 270 11.14 -4.57 -3.00
N ILE A 271 11.28 -3.48 -3.77
CA ILE A 271 12.55 -2.79 -3.98
C ILE A 271 13.10 -2.27 -2.65
N THR A 272 12.25 -1.66 -1.82
CA THR A 272 12.63 -1.13 -0.50
C THR A 272 13.13 -2.24 0.43
N ALA A 273 12.50 -3.42 0.43
CA ALA A 273 12.96 -4.57 1.21
C ALA A 273 14.35 -5.06 0.74
N CYS A 274 14.62 -5.00 -0.57
CA CYS A 274 15.95 -5.30 -1.10
C CYS A 274 16.98 -4.26 -0.64
N MET A 275 16.63 -2.97 -0.61
CA MET A 275 17.51 -1.91 -0.06
C MET A 275 17.85 -2.15 1.40
N ASP A 276 16.87 -2.56 2.20
CA ASP A 276 17.06 -2.80 3.64
C ASP A 276 17.97 -4.01 3.91
N ALA A 277 17.84 -5.08 3.11
CA ALA A 277 18.67 -6.28 3.24
C ALA A 277 20.13 -6.08 2.80
N ILE A 278 20.38 -5.25 1.80
CA ILE A 278 21.70 -5.07 1.16
C ILE A 278 22.46 -3.86 1.73
N GLY A 279 21.73 -2.87 2.26
CA GLY A 279 22.27 -1.58 2.69
C GLY A 279 22.53 -0.63 1.50
N GLN A 280 22.35 0.69 1.74
CA GLN A 280 22.52 1.73 0.70
C GLN A 280 23.90 1.73 0.05
N SER A 281 24.95 1.23 0.72
CA SER A 281 26.34 1.31 0.25
C SER A 281 26.71 0.32 -0.86
N ASN A 282 25.91 -0.73 -1.10
CA ASN A 282 26.18 -1.73 -2.13
C ASN A 282 25.23 -1.59 -3.34
N ILE A 283 25.24 -0.39 -3.92
CA ILE A 283 24.40 0.05 -5.05
C ILE A 283 24.42 -0.94 -6.22
N ALA A 284 25.58 -1.51 -6.56
CA ALA A 284 25.70 -2.46 -7.66
C ALA A 284 24.99 -3.80 -7.35
N GLY A 285 25.11 -4.32 -6.12
CA GLY A 285 24.37 -5.50 -5.67
C GLY A 285 22.86 -5.25 -5.61
N PHE A 286 22.48 -4.09 -5.11
CA PHE A 286 21.09 -3.61 -5.08
C PHE A 286 20.45 -3.59 -6.48
N PHE A 287 21.09 -2.94 -7.46
CA PHE A 287 20.55 -2.84 -8.81
C PHE A 287 20.44 -4.20 -9.51
N ASN A 288 21.34 -5.13 -9.22
CA ASN A 288 21.26 -6.49 -9.77
C ASN A 288 20.08 -7.28 -9.18
N VAL A 289 19.86 -7.23 -7.87
CA VAL A 289 18.71 -7.92 -7.24
C VAL A 289 17.37 -7.31 -7.67
N VAL A 290 17.28 -5.98 -7.71
CA VAL A 290 16.07 -5.28 -8.18
C VAL A 290 15.76 -5.63 -9.63
N LYS A 291 16.79 -5.64 -10.49
CA LYS A 291 16.68 -6.08 -11.87
C LYS A 291 16.16 -7.52 -11.94
N ASP A 292 16.70 -8.44 -11.15
CA ASP A 292 16.31 -9.85 -11.18
C ASP A 292 14.88 -10.09 -10.67
N VAL A 293 14.46 -9.43 -9.59
CA VAL A 293 13.09 -9.50 -9.05
C VAL A 293 12.08 -9.02 -10.08
N ILE A 294 12.37 -7.91 -10.76
CA ILE A 294 11.42 -7.31 -11.71
C ILE A 294 11.45 -8.01 -13.06
N LEU A 295 12.61 -8.48 -13.55
CA LEU A 295 12.65 -9.35 -14.73
C LEU A 295 11.85 -10.62 -14.50
N THR A 296 11.97 -11.20 -13.30
CA THR A 296 11.20 -12.36 -12.89
C THR A 296 9.70 -12.05 -12.86
N ALA A 297 9.27 -10.99 -12.18
CA ALA A 297 7.87 -10.57 -12.13
C ALA A 297 7.30 -10.22 -13.52
N SER A 298 8.08 -9.55 -14.37
CA SER A 298 7.66 -9.15 -15.71
C SER A 298 7.49 -10.34 -16.65
N ASN A 299 8.35 -11.35 -16.52
CA ASN A 299 8.20 -12.61 -17.23
C ASN A 299 6.93 -13.36 -16.78
N TYR A 300 6.57 -13.29 -15.49
CA TYR A 300 5.31 -13.85 -14.99
C TYR A 300 4.09 -13.11 -15.53
N VAL A 301 4.10 -11.77 -15.51
CA VAL A 301 3.00 -10.98 -16.10
C VAL A 301 2.86 -11.26 -17.59
N ALA A 302 3.98 -11.36 -18.33
CA ALA A 302 3.94 -11.72 -19.75
C ALA A 302 3.43 -13.14 -20.00
N ALA A 303 3.81 -14.11 -19.15
CA ALA A 303 3.32 -15.48 -19.22
C ALA A 303 1.82 -15.56 -18.90
N PHE A 304 1.37 -14.85 -17.86
CA PHE A 304 -0.03 -14.74 -17.48
C PHE A 304 -0.88 -14.09 -18.58
N VAL A 305 -0.43 -12.95 -19.13
CA VAL A 305 -1.11 -12.27 -20.24
C VAL A 305 -1.19 -13.18 -21.46
N LYS A 306 -0.12 -13.91 -21.79
CA LYS A 306 -0.17 -14.93 -22.86
C LYS A 306 -1.20 -16.00 -22.55
N LEU A 307 -1.19 -16.57 -21.35
CA LEU A 307 -2.11 -17.62 -20.92
C LEU A 307 -3.58 -17.19 -21.02
N VAL A 308 -3.90 -15.96 -20.58
CA VAL A 308 -5.24 -15.36 -20.63
C VAL A 308 -5.67 -15.00 -22.05
N LEU A 309 -4.74 -14.62 -22.93
CA LEU A 309 -5.04 -14.34 -24.34
C LEU A 309 -5.14 -15.61 -25.20
N THR A 310 -4.60 -16.73 -24.73
CA THR A 310 -4.67 -18.05 -25.40
C THR A 310 -5.74 -18.99 -24.83
N ALA A 311 -6.43 -18.59 -23.74
CA ALA A 311 -7.59 -19.28 -23.18
C ALA A 311 -8.89 -18.73 -23.77
#